data_AF-A0A4R0I9J8-F1
#
_entry.id   AF-A0A4R0I9J8-F1
#
_cell.length_a   1.000
_cell.length_b   1.000
_cell.length_c   1.000
_cell.angle_alpha   90.00
_cell.angle_beta   90.00
_cell.angle_gamma   90.00
#
_symmetry.space_group_name_H-M   'P 1'
#
loop_
_entity.id
_entity.type
_entity.pdbx_description
1 polymer ?
#
loop_
_entity_poly.entity_id
_entity_poly.type
_entity_poly.pdbx_seq_one_letter_code
_entity_poly.pdbx_strand_id
1 'polypeptide(L)'
;MAHEYQRDDVWRTIGRADVDLATAISNCISGAGPLIADSVASVRASPCLMMFSDYGGAHNAARFEVISFMVTTPGGLTNFWTERQRLRRGQLGAARRMSYKTLNDKVRLRSLSGYLDAADHVTGLLITFAVDKRAAHRLSEDHHPEVAFGGLAPWSPRAFRKLTRIGHLAGIVVQGLRGDGQDLLWITDEDEIAPNPHKHSEATRLMAHLISSYCTGPLGHFRFGTTASDPGDLHIEDLAAVPDLAAGCLNQILSDMSPDPASRVVERLFIPSGGAVHPKLTQITTWLAANASALTKVNVVVDESADGCSVRRFTVVTDVREL
;
A
#
# COMPACT_ATOMS: atom_id res chain seq x y z
N MET A 1 -28.26 13.05 -21.66
CA MET A 1 -27.29 13.15 -20.54
C MET A 1 -25.91 13.17 -21.17
N ALA A 2 -25.21 14.30 -21.09
CA ALA A 2 -23.86 14.40 -21.59
C ALA A 2 -22.95 13.53 -20.71
N HIS A 3 -22.26 12.55 -21.30
CA HIS A 3 -21.13 11.92 -20.64
C HIS A 3 -20.07 13.00 -20.46
N GLU A 4 -19.97 13.52 -19.25
CA GLU A 4 -18.86 14.35 -18.82
C GLU A 4 -17.59 13.49 -19.02
N TYR A 5 -16.77 13.87 -20.00
CA TYR A 5 -15.49 13.21 -20.27
C TYR A 5 -14.62 13.41 -19.03
N GLN A 6 -14.62 12.42 -18.13
CA GLN A 6 -13.75 12.42 -16.97
C GLN A 6 -12.32 12.38 -17.50
N ARG A 7 -11.49 13.36 -17.15
CA ARG A 7 -10.13 13.41 -17.69
C ARG A 7 -9.35 12.15 -17.26
N ASP A 8 -8.72 11.51 -18.23
CA ASP A 8 -8.01 10.24 -18.06
C ASP A 8 -6.75 10.35 -17.19
N ASP A 9 -6.32 11.55 -16.81
CA ASP A 9 -5.15 11.83 -15.97
C ASP A 9 -5.49 12.15 -14.50
N VAL A 10 -6.78 12.18 -14.13
CA VAL A 10 -7.19 12.54 -12.76
C VAL A 10 -7.65 11.31 -11.97
N TRP A 11 -7.32 11.28 -10.68
CA TRP A 11 -7.86 10.32 -9.73
C TRP A 11 -9.40 10.27 -9.78
N ARG A 12 -9.97 9.08 -9.98
CA ARG A 12 -11.43 8.89 -9.97
C ARG A 12 -11.92 8.86 -8.53
N THR A 13 -12.65 9.90 -8.13
CA THR A 13 -13.23 9.96 -6.78
C THR A 13 -14.38 8.97 -6.61
N ILE A 14 -14.55 8.48 -5.40
CA ILE A 14 -15.73 7.69 -5.01
C ILE A 14 -16.88 8.65 -4.77
N GLY A 15 -17.93 8.58 -5.59
CA GLY A 15 -19.15 9.35 -5.43
C GLY A 15 -20.26 8.48 -4.83
N ARG A 16 -20.34 8.40 -3.50
CA ARG A 16 -21.54 7.92 -2.80
C ARG A 16 -22.24 9.12 -2.15
N ALA A 17 -23.58 9.06 -2.06
CA ALA A 17 -24.40 10.17 -1.59
C ALA A 17 -24.15 10.53 -0.11
N ASP A 18 -23.67 9.56 0.67
CA ASP A 18 -23.20 9.76 2.03
C ASP A 18 -21.68 9.88 2.05
N VAL A 19 -21.14 10.86 2.80
CA VAL A 19 -19.69 10.96 3.05
C VAL A 19 -19.30 9.83 4.01
N ASP A 20 -19.14 8.63 3.46
CA ASP A 20 -18.57 7.51 4.16
C ASP A 20 -17.03 7.64 4.26
N LEU A 21 -16.43 6.85 5.14
CA LEU A 21 -14.98 6.88 5.36
C LEU A 21 -14.19 6.63 4.05
N ALA A 22 -14.73 5.82 3.14
CA ALA A 22 -14.13 5.55 1.84
C ALA A 22 -14.08 6.81 0.96
N THR A 23 -15.17 7.59 0.94
CA THR A 23 -15.24 8.88 0.25
C THR A 23 -14.23 9.87 0.83
N ALA A 24 -14.12 9.94 2.17
CA ALA A 24 -13.12 10.78 2.83
C ALA A 24 -11.67 10.38 2.47
N ILE A 25 -11.36 9.09 2.43
CA ILE A 25 -10.06 8.57 1.99
C ILE A 25 -9.80 8.91 0.52
N SER A 26 -10.75 8.65 -0.37
CA SER A 26 -10.62 8.97 -1.80
C SER A 26 -10.38 10.46 -2.04
N ASN A 27 -11.12 11.33 -1.35
CA ASN A 27 -10.96 12.78 -1.49
C ASN A 27 -9.60 13.24 -0.95
N CYS A 28 -9.14 12.65 0.16
CA CYS A 28 -7.82 12.93 0.72
C CYS A 28 -6.69 12.58 -0.27
N ILE A 29 -6.79 11.45 -0.96
CA ILE A 29 -5.82 11.03 -1.99
C ILE A 29 -5.92 11.93 -3.22
N SER A 30 -7.13 12.21 -3.70
CA SER A 30 -7.36 13.11 -4.85
C SER A 30 -6.80 14.51 -4.63
N GLY A 31 -6.76 14.99 -3.37
CA GLY A 31 -6.13 16.26 -3.00
C GLY A 31 -4.62 16.32 -3.28
N ALA A 32 -3.96 15.19 -3.53
CA ALA A 32 -2.58 15.11 -4.02
C ALA A 32 -2.47 15.29 -5.55
N GLY A 33 -3.53 15.72 -6.25
CA GLY A 33 -3.67 15.76 -7.71
C GLY A 33 -2.37 15.92 -8.52
N PRO A 34 -1.62 17.04 -8.40
CA PRO A 34 -0.39 17.24 -9.16
C PRO A 34 0.70 16.20 -8.92
N LEU A 35 0.79 15.67 -7.70
CA LEU A 35 1.77 14.65 -7.31
C LEU A 35 1.46 13.29 -7.94
N ILE A 36 0.18 12.94 -8.08
CA ILE A 36 -0.26 11.61 -8.55
C ILE A 36 -0.69 11.56 -10.01
N ALA A 37 -0.83 12.71 -10.69
CA ALA A 37 -1.34 12.79 -12.06
C ALA A 37 -0.49 11.95 -13.04
N ASP A 38 0.83 12.08 -12.99
CA ASP A 38 1.74 11.32 -13.86
C ASP A 38 1.63 9.81 -13.60
N SER A 39 1.51 9.41 -12.32
CA SER A 39 1.27 8.02 -11.94
C SER A 39 -0.06 7.50 -12.49
N VAL A 40 -1.14 8.27 -12.34
CA VAL A 40 -2.48 7.92 -12.86
C VAL A 40 -2.44 7.75 -14.38
N ALA A 41 -1.89 8.72 -15.10
CA ALA A 41 -1.78 8.67 -16.55
C ALA A 41 -0.93 7.47 -17.00
N SER A 42 0.19 7.22 -16.34
CA SER A 42 1.08 6.11 -16.67
C SER A 42 0.42 4.75 -16.46
N VAL A 43 -0.25 4.53 -15.32
CA VAL A 43 -0.85 3.21 -15.04
C VAL A 43 -2.06 2.93 -15.92
N ARG A 44 -2.82 3.96 -16.33
CA ARG A 44 -3.98 3.83 -17.22
C ARG A 44 -3.61 3.50 -18.67
N ALA A 45 -2.40 3.81 -19.09
CA ALA A 45 -1.91 3.50 -20.44
C ALA A 45 -1.66 2.00 -20.67
N SER A 46 -1.69 1.17 -19.61
CA SER A 46 -1.51 -0.29 -19.71
C SER A 46 -2.85 -1.03 -19.69
N PRO A 47 -2.99 -2.19 -20.33
CA PRO A 47 -4.18 -3.03 -20.16
C PRO A 47 -4.23 -3.76 -18.80
N CYS A 48 -3.15 -3.74 -18.02
CA CYS A 48 -3.04 -4.51 -16.78
C CYS A 48 -2.38 -3.70 -15.67
N LEU A 49 -3.03 -3.66 -14.51
CA LEU A 49 -2.47 -3.17 -13.26
C LEU A 49 -1.81 -4.32 -12.50
N MET A 50 -0.64 -4.03 -11.93
CA MET A 50 0.04 -4.88 -10.97
C MET A 50 0.03 -4.19 -9.62
N MET A 51 -0.42 -4.89 -8.58
CA MET A 51 -0.45 -4.40 -7.21
C MET A 51 0.34 -5.33 -6.31
N PHE A 52 1.22 -4.77 -5.49
CA PHE A 52 1.98 -5.47 -4.46
C PHE A 52 1.63 -4.88 -3.10
N SER A 53 1.49 -5.71 -2.06
CA SER A 53 1.13 -5.19 -0.74
C SER A 53 1.74 -5.94 0.42
N ASP A 54 1.95 -5.20 1.51
CA ASP A 54 2.36 -5.70 2.81
C ASP A 54 1.69 -4.95 3.97
N TYR A 55 1.65 -5.57 5.15
CA TYR A 55 0.89 -5.12 6.30
C TYR A 55 1.68 -5.17 7.63
N GLY A 56 1.82 -4.02 8.29
CA GLY A 56 2.41 -3.84 9.60
C GLY A 56 1.40 -3.63 10.74
N GLY A 57 1.89 -3.59 11.98
CA GLY A 57 1.07 -3.19 13.15
C GLY A 57 0.25 -4.31 13.81
N ALA A 58 0.48 -5.58 13.46
CA ALA A 58 -0.30 -6.72 13.99
C ALA A 58 -0.12 -7.01 15.50
N HIS A 59 0.90 -6.43 16.15
CA HIS A 59 1.17 -6.65 17.58
C HIS A 59 0.36 -5.70 18.46
N ASN A 60 0.01 -6.12 19.68
CA ASN A 60 -0.96 -5.41 20.53
C ASN A 60 -0.52 -3.98 20.91
N ALA A 61 0.79 -3.71 21.01
CA ALA A 61 1.30 -2.39 21.37
C ALA A 61 1.25 -1.36 20.22
N ALA A 62 1.11 -1.78 18.96
CA ALA A 62 0.98 -0.84 17.85
C ALA A 62 -0.37 -0.13 17.91
N ARG A 63 -0.37 1.21 17.86
CA ARG A 63 -1.59 2.02 17.74
C ARG A 63 -2.26 1.89 16.36
N PHE A 64 -1.43 1.85 15.33
CA PHE A 64 -1.87 1.80 13.93
C PHE A 64 -1.69 0.39 13.36
N GLU A 65 -2.59 0.01 12.47
CA GLU A 65 -2.31 -0.97 11.43
C GLU A 65 -1.84 -0.24 10.18
N VAL A 66 -0.70 -0.64 9.64
CA VAL A 66 -0.10 0.03 8.48
C VAL A 66 -0.22 -0.86 7.27
N ILE A 67 -0.93 -0.41 6.25
CA ILE A 67 -1.25 -1.17 5.04
C ILE A 67 -0.65 -0.42 3.85
N SER A 68 0.28 -1.05 3.12
CA SER A 68 0.94 -0.42 1.98
C SER A 68 0.63 -1.15 0.68
N PHE A 69 0.37 -0.39 -0.38
CA PHE A 69 0.15 -0.88 -1.73
C PHE A 69 1.11 -0.17 -2.69
N MET A 70 1.85 -0.93 -3.47
CA MET A 70 2.55 -0.45 -4.66
C MET A 70 1.74 -0.85 -5.90
N VAL A 71 1.26 0.12 -6.67
CA VAL A 71 0.50 -0.10 -7.90
C VAL A 71 1.32 0.40 -9.10
N THR A 72 1.48 -0.45 -10.09
CA THR A 72 2.27 -0.21 -11.30
C THR A 72 1.69 -1.01 -12.47
N THR A 73 2.44 -1.16 -13.55
CA THR A 73 2.10 -1.94 -14.74
C THR A 73 3.30 -2.78 -15.14
N PRO A 74 3.14 -3.81 -16.00
CA PRO A 74 4.27 -4.57 -16.51
C PRO A 74 5.36 -3.68 -17.14
N GLY A 75 4.97 -2.62 -17.87
CA GLY A 75 5.90 -1.67 -18.46
C GLY A 75 6.62 -0.80 -17.42
N GLY A 76 5.91 -0.40 -16.35
CA GLY A 76 6.44 0.40 -15.25
C GLY A 76 7.54 -0.27 -14.42
N LEU A 77 7.70 -1.59 -14.56
CA LEU A 77 8.73 -2.38 -13.88
C LEU A 77 10.07 -2.50 -14.65
N THR A 78 10.13 -2.02 -15.90
CA THR A 78 11.28 -2.26 -16.79
C THR A 78 12.61 -1.74 -16.21
N ASN A 79 12.60 -0.51 -15.66
CA ASN A 79 13.81 0.09 -15.11
C ASN A 79 14.19 -0.51 -13.75
N PHE A 80 13.18 -0.78 -12.90
CA PHE A 80 13.37 -1.52 -11.65
C PHE A 80 14.10 -2.86 -11.89
N TRP A 81 13.69 -3.62 -12.90
CA TRP A 81 14.33 -4.89 -13.24
C TRP A 81 15.82 -4.75 -13.51
N THR A 82 16.21 -3.72 -14.27
CA THR A 82 17.62 -3.47 -14.62
C THR A 82 18.45 -3.15 -13.38
N GLU A 83 17.97 -2.24 -12.54
CA GLU A 83 18.69 -1.84 -11.31
C GLU A 83 18.71 -2.95 -10.27
N ARG A 84 17.62 -3.70 -10.14
CA ARG A 84 17.53 -4.90 -9.30
C ARG A 84 18.59 -5.93 -9.69
N GLN A 85 18.75 -6.23 -10.98
CA GLN A 85 19.74 -7.19 -11.46
C GLN A 85 21.17 -6.72 -11.14
N ARG A 86 21.44 -5.43 -11.29
CA ARG A 86 22.73 -4.83 -10.90
C ARG A 86 22.99 -4.99 -9.41
N LEU A 87 22.01 -4.70 -8.58
CA LEU A 87 22.10 -4.83 -7.12
C LEU A 87 22.36 -6.28 -6.69
N ARG A 88 21.66 -7.25 -7.28
CA ARG A 88 21.81 -8.68 -6.96
C ARG A 88 23.16 -9.27 -7.38
N ARG A 89 23.70 -8.84 -8.52
CA ARG A 89 25.04 -9.26 -8.98
C ARG A 89 26.16 -8.63 -8.15
N GLY A 90 25.93 -7.47 -7.55
CA GLY A 90 26.91 -6.75 -6.75
C GLY A 90 26.80 -7.00 -5.25
N GLN A 91 25.83 -6.34 -4.61
CA GLN A 91 25.82 -6.13 -3.15
C GLN A 91 24.92 -7.11 -2.41
N LEU A 92 23.70 -7.34 -2.90
CA LEU A 92 22.68 -8.11 -2.17
C LEU A 92 22.89 -9.63 -2.28
N GLY A 93 23.37 -10.09 -3.44
CA GLY A 93 23.52 -11.49 -3.79
C GLY A 93 22.22 -12.15 -4.29
N ALA A 94 22.32 -13.41 -4.71
CA ALA A 94 21.24 -14.12 -5.39
C ALA A 94 20.10 -14.60 -4.46
N ALA A 95 20.41 -15.02 -3.24
CA ALA A 95 19.44 -15.71 -2.37
C ALA A 95 18.85 -14.85 -1.24
N ARG A 96 19.34 -13.61 -1.05
CA ARG A 96 18.86 -12.75 0.04
C ARG A 96 17.55 -12.07 -0.37
N ARG A 97 16.51 -12.31 0.41
CA ARG A 97 15.24 -11.55 0.39
C ARG A 97 15.38 -10.27 1.18
N MET A 98 14.87 -9.17 0.66
CA MET A 98 14.75 -7.90 1.40
C MET A 98 13.46 -7.92 2.20
N SER A 99 13.53 -7.52 3.46
CA SER A 99 12.34 -7.17 4.25
C SER A 99 12.73 -6.31 5.44
N TYR A 100 11.82 -5.46 5.91
CA TYR A 100 12.04 -4.51 6.99
C TYR A 100 12.55 -5.17 8.28
N LYS A 101 11.95 -6.32 8.64
CA LYS A 101 12.31 -7.09 9.84
C LYS A 101 13.74 -7.66 9.76
N THR A 102 14.22 -7.98 8.55
CA THR A 102 15.54 -8.62 8.35
C THR A 102 16.67 -7.63 8.09
N LEU A 103 16.41 -6.32 8.08
CA LEU A 103 17.42 -5.26 7.90
C LEU A 103 18.45 -5.13 9.03
N ASN A 104 18.38 -5.97 10.07
CA ASN A 104 19.46 -6.10 11.04
C ASN A 104 20.67 -6.88 10.45
N ASP A 105 20.49 -7.54 9.31
CA ASP A 105 21.56 -8.13 8.52
C ASP A 105 22.44 -7.05 7.87
N LYS A 106 23.76 -7.11 8.10
CA LYS A 106 24.71 -6.10 7.62
C LYS A 106 24.78 -5.98 6.09
N VAL A 107 24.57 -7.08 5.34
CA VAL A 107 24.58 -7.05 3.88
C VAL A 107 23.32 -6.38 3.37
N ARG A 108 22.15 -6.73 3.92
CA ARG A 108 20.87 -6.08 3.58
C ARG A 108 20.91 -4.60 3.90
N LEU A 109 21.38 -4.21 5.09
CA LEU A 109 21.48 -2.81 5.49
C LEU A 109 22.43 -1.99 4.60
N ARG A 110 23.55 -2.58 4.16
CA ARG A 110 24.46 -1.92 3.21
C ARG A 110 23.90 -1.83 1.80
N SER A 111 23.05 -2.78 1.41
CA SER A 111 22.41 -2.81 0.08
C SER A 111 21.11 -2.00 0.03
N LEU A 112 20.61 -1.55 1.20
CA LEU A 112 19.31 -0.92 1.33
C LEU A 112 19.21 0.37 0.50
N SER A 113 20.21 1.24 0.53
CA SER A 113 20.18 2.45 -0.30
C SER A 113 20.05 2.12 -1.79
N GLY A 114 20.88 1.21 -2.31
CA GLY A 114 20.79 0.78 -3.71
C GLY A 114 19.49 0.05 -4.05
N TYR A 115 18.86 -0.59 -3.06
CA TYR A 115 17.54 -1.18 -3.20
C TYR A 115 16.43 -0.13 -3.31
N LEU A 116 16.47 0.89 -2.46
CA LEU A 116 15.51 1.99 -2.46
C LEU A 116 15.66 2.84 -3.74
N ASP A 117 16.88 3.05 -4.21
CA ASP A 117 17.17 3.67 -5.52
C ASP A 117 16.54 2.85 -6.66
N ALA A 118 16.70 1.52 -6.65
CA ALA A 118 16.06 0.65 -7.63
C ALA A 118 14.53 0.75 -7.55
N ALA A 119 13.94 0.78 -6.35
CA ALA A 119 12.50 0.93 -6.15
C ALA A 119 11.97 2.26 -6.73
N ASP A 120 12.74 3.34 -6.64
CA ASP A 120 12.38 4.65 -7.22
C ASP A 120 12.32 4.67 -8.76
N HIS A 121 12.84 3.62 -9.43
CA HIS A 121 12.68 3.41 -10.86
C HIS A 121 11.38 2.71 -11.27
N VAL A 122 10.56 2.24 -10.31
CA VAL A 122 9.20 1.75 -10.61
C VAL A 122 8.33 2.93 -11.00
N THR A 123 7.78 2.94 -12.21
CA THR A 123 6.76 3.93 -12.57
C THR A 123 5.42 3.52 -11.99
N GLY A 124 4.89 4.29 -11.04
CA GLY A 124 3.63 3.97 -10.38
C GLY A 124 3.46 4.66 -9.03
N LEU A 125 2.50 4.17 -8.24
CA LEU A 125 2.14 4.74 -6.95
C LEU A 125 2.43 3.76 -5.80
N LEU A 126 3.20 4.20 -4.81
CA LEU A 126 3.27 3.60 -3.49
C LEU A 126 2.37 4.38 -2.54
N ILE A 127 1.29 3.77 -2.08
CA ILE A 127 0.36 4.36 -1.13
C ILE A 127 0.34 3.58 0.18
N THR A 128 0.54 4.27 1.30
CA THR A 128 0.55 3.66 2.63
C THR A 128 -0.51 4.28 3.53
N PHE A 129 -1.35 3.43 4.10
CA PHE A 129 -2.40 3.79 5.05
C PHE A 129 -1.95 3.43 6.48
N ALA A 130 -1.94 4.40 7.39
CA ALA A 130 -1.87 4.17 8.82
C ALA A 130 -3.28 4.28 9.41
N VAL A 131 -3.90 3.14 9.74
CA VAL A 131 -5.27 3.09 10.27
C VAL A 131 -5.21 2.89 11.77
N ASP A 132 -5.72 3.84 12.54
CA ASP A 132 -5.84 3.68 13.99
C ASP A 132 -6.69 2.45 14.30
N LYS A 133 -6.22 1.56 15.16
CA LYS A 133 -6.93 0.32 15.50
C LYS A 133 -8.34 0.57 16.02
N ARG A 134 -8.59 1.74 16.61
CA ARG A 134 -9.92 2.17 17.04
C ARG A 134 -10.83 2.49 15.86
N ALA A 135 -10.31 3.05 14.75
CA ALA A 135 -11.06 3.28 13.51
C ALA A 135 -11.18 2.03 12.63
N ALA A 136 -10.35 1.01 12.86
CA ALA A 136 -10.18 -0.11 11.94
C ALA A 136 -11.47 -0.92 11.70
N HIS A 137 -12.41 -0.93 12.66
CA HIS A 137 -13.74 -1.54 12.52
C HIS A 137 -14.61 -0.86 11.45
N ARG A 138 -14.38 0.43 11.16
CA ARG A 138 -15.12 1.19 10.13
C ARG A 138 -14.80 0.76 8.70
N LEU A 139 -13.70 0.02 8.53
CA LEU A 139 -13.28 -0.60 7.28
C LEU A 139 -13.30 -2.13 7.41
N SER A 140 -14.05 -2.71 8.33
CA SER A 140 -14.11 -4.16 8.49
C SER A 140 -15.54 -4.66 8.38
N GLU A 141 -15.70 -5.85 7.82
CA GLU A 141 -16.97 -6.57 7.85
C GLU A 141 -16.86 -7.76 8.81
N ASP A 142 -17.99 -8.17 9.38
CA ASP A 142 -18.06 -9.42 10.13
C ASP A 142 -18.33 -10.59 9.17
N HIS A 143 -17.87 -11.78 9.56
CA HIS A 143 -18.02 -12.97 8.72
C HIS A 143 -19.49 -13.37 8.61
N HIS A 144 -19.94 -13.56 7.37
CA HIS A 144 -21.21 -14.16 7.05
C HIS A 144 -20.98 -15.42 6.20
N PRO A 145 -21.53 -16.60 6.58
CA PRO A 145 -21.34 -17.84 5.83
C PRO A 145 -21.88 -17.79 4.39
N GLU A 146 -22.94 -17.00 4.18
CA GLU A 146 -23.57 -16.78 2.88
C GLU A 146 -23.36 -15.34 2.45
N VAL A 147 -22.72 -15.16 1.30
CA VAL A 147 -22.45 -13.85 0.69
C VAL A 147 -22.88 -13.87 -0.78
N ALA A 148 -22.98 -12.70 -1.40
CA ALA A 148 -23.48 -12.54 -2.77
C ALA A 148 -22.73 -13.36 -3.84
N PHE A 149 -21.50 -13.80 -3.54
CA PHE A 149 -20.62 -14.56 -4.45
C PHE A 149 -20.40 -16.02 -3.97
N GLY A 150 -21.35 -16.54 -3.18
CA GLY A 150 -21.41 -17.94 -2.76
C GLY A 150 -21.07 -18.16 -1.28
N GLY A 151 -20.96 -19.43 -0.88
CA GLY A 151 -20.60 -19.78 0.49
C GLY A 151 -19.14 -19.47 0.83
N LEU A 152 -18.92 -19.09 2.09
CA LEU A 152 -17.61 -18.93 2.72
C LEU A 152 -17.46 -19.92 3.88
N ALA A 153 -16.41 -20.73 3.84
CA ALA A 153 -15.98 -21.55 4.96
C ALA A 153 -15.68 -20.67 6.18
N PRO A 154 -15.72 -21.22 7.41
CA PRO A 154 -15.47 -20.44 8.63
C PRO A 154 -14.12 -19.70 8.58
N TRP A 155 -14.13 -18.41 8.93
CA TRP A 155 -12.93 -17.59 9.10
C TRP A 155 -12.78 -17.19 10.57
N SER A 156 -11.54 -16.99 11.04
CA SER A 156 -11.34 -16.35 12.33
C SER A 156 -11.81 -14.88 12.23
N PRO A 157 -12.46 -14.31 13.27
CA PRO A 157 -12.93 -12.92 13.21
C PRO A 157 -11.81 -11.93 12.95
N ARG A 158 -10.60 -12.20 13.47
CA ARG A 158 -9.41 -11.39 13.25
C ARG A 158 -8.97 -11.39 11.77
N ALA A 159 -8.81 -12.58 11.18
CA ALA A 159 -8.36 -12.70 9.80
C ALA A 159 -9.38 -12.14 8.81
N PHE A 160 -10.67 -12.39 9.04
CA PHE A 160 -11.73 -11.87 8.16
C PHE A 160 -11.80 -10.34 8.17
N ARG A 161 -11.81 -9.72 9.36
CA ARG A 161 -11.82 -8.25 9.47
C ARG A 161 -10.59 -7.59 8.85
N LYS A 162 -9.41 -8.22 9.00
CA LYS A 162 -8.18 -7.77 8.34
C LYS A 162 -8.32 -7.86 6.82
N LEU A 163 -8.77 -9.00 6.30
CA LEU A 163 -8.99 -9.24 4.88
C LEU A 163 -9.95 -8.22 4.25
N THR A 164 -11.09 -7.95 4.88
CA THR A 164 -12.07 -6.97 4.38
C THR A 164 -11.50 -5.56 4.43
N ARG A 165 -10.76 -5.19 5.48
CA ARG A 165 -10.08 -3.88 5.59
C ARG A 165 -9.09 -3.64 4.48
N ILE A 166 -8.27 -4.64 4.19
CA ILE A 166 -7.35 -4.61 3.05
C ILE A 166 -8.14 -4.50 1.74
N GLY A 167 -9.22 -5.28 1.58
CA GLY A 167 -10.08 -5.24 0.40
C GLY A 167 -10.75 -3.87 0.16
N HIS A 168 -11.25 -3.21 1.20
CA HIS A 168 -11.86 -1.87 1.07
C HIS A 168 -10.82 -0.83 0.67
N LEU A 169 -9.65 -0.81 1.32
CA LEU A 169 -8.58 0.13 0.96
C LEU A 169 -8.06 -0.12 -0.46
N ALA A 170 -7.86 -1.38 -0.83
CA ALA A 170 -7.49 -1.74 -2.19
C ALA A 170 -8.57 -1.31 -3.21
N GLY A 171 -9.85 -1.50 -2.89
CA GLY A 171 -10.97 -1.04 -3.72
C GLY A 171 -10.97 0.47 -3.95
N ILE A 172 -10.67 1.26 -2.92
CA ILE A 172 -10.51 2.72 -3.03
C ILE A 172 -9.35 3.08 -3.95
N VAL A 173 -8.19 2.43 -3.77
CA VAL A 173 -6.99 2.67 -4.59
C VAL A 173 -7.22 2.30 -6.05
N VAL A 174 -7.78 1.10 -6.30
CA VAL A 174 -8.07 0.59 -7.63
C VAL A 174 -9.08 1.48 -8.35
N GLN A 175 -10.17 1.88 -7.69
CA GLN A 175 -11.14 2.79 -8.30
C GLN A 175 -10.48 4.11 -8.71
N GLY A 176 -9.61 4.68 -7.87
CA GLY A 176 -8.91 5.92 -8.15
C GLY A 176 -7.96 5.86 -9.34
N LEU A 177 -7.20 4.77 -9.44
CA LEU A 177 -6.11 4.63 -10.41
C LEU A 177 -6.54 4.04 -11.75
N ARG A 178 -7.46 3.08 -11.75
CA ARG A 178 -7.71 2.26 -12.95
C ARG A 178 -8.26 3.05 -14.13
N GLY A 179 -7.98 2.54 -15.31
CA GLY A 179 -8.75 2.73 -16.52
C GLY A 179 -9.88 1.70 -16.61
N ASP A 180 -10.80 1.91 -17.56
CA ASP A 180 -11.89 0.95 -17.78
C ASP A 180 -11.39 -0.30 -18.53
N GLY A 181 -11.86 -1.46 -18.08
CA GLY A 181 -11.51 -2.77 -18.65
C GLY A 181 -10.12 -3.30 -18.30
N GLN A 182 -9.34 -2.60 -17.47
CA GLN A 182 -8.01 -3.08 -17.07
C GLN A 182 -8.10 -4.36 -16.22
N ASP A 183 -7.23 -5.32 -16.52
CA ASP A 183 -6.96 -6.46 -15.64
C ASP A 183 -6.24 -5.98 -14.37
N LEU A 184 -6.41 -6.70 -13.27
CA LEU A 184 -5.69 -6.49 -12.02
C LEU A 184 -5.03 -7.79 -11.56
N LEU A 185 -3.70 -7.79 -11.49
CA LEU A 185 -2.91 -8.79 -10.80
C LEU A 185 -2.43 -8.23 -9.46
N TRP A 186 -2.90 -8.81 -8.35
CA TRP A 186 -2.49 -8.42 -7.02
C TRP A 186 -1.69 -9.56 -6.36
N ILE A 187 -0.47 -9.25 -5.93
CA ILE A 187 0.38 -10.12 -5.12
C ILE A 187 0.56 -9.55 -3.70
N THR A 188 0.49 -10.41 -2.69
CA THR A 188 0.85 -10.06 -1.30
C THR A 188 1.79 -11.10 -0.69
N ASP A 189 2.39 -10.81 0.45
CA ASP A 189 3.17 -11.82 1.18
C ASP A 189 2.27 -12.93 1.75
N GLU A 190 2.84 -14.08 2.07
CA GLU A 190 2.09 -15.18 2.69
C GLU A 190 1.77 -14.87 4.15
N ASP A 191 0.50 -14.55 4.43
CA ASP A 191 0.04 -14.25 5.79
C ASP A 191 -1.30 -14.92 6.15
N GLU A 192 -1.87 -14.50 7.29
CA GLU A 192 -3.12 -15.03 7.84
C GLU A 192 -4.37 -14.80 6.96
N ILE A 193 -4.31 -13.96 5.91
CA ILE A 193 -5.41 -13.73 4.97
C ILE A 193 -5.40 -14.70 3.78
N ALA A 194 -4.29 -15.42 3.57
CA ALA A 194 -4.15 -16.48 2.57
C ALA A 194 -3.40 -17.71 3.10
N PRO A 195 -3.83 -18.32 4.24
CA PRO A 195 -3.04 -19.32 4.95
C PRO A 195 -2.96 -20.69 4.26
N ASN A 196 -3.82 -20.95 3.27
CA ASN A 196 -3.86 -22.18 2.49
C ASN A 196 -4.60 -21.97 1.16
N PRO A 197 -4.47 -22.88 0.18
CA PRO A 197 -5.07 -22.71 -1.16
C PRO A 197 -6.59 -22.51 -1.18
N HIS A 198 -7.31 -23.13 -0.24
CA HIS A 198 -8.75 -22.98 -0.13
C HIS A 198 -9.13 -21.57 0.34
N LYS A 199 -8.52 -21.10 1.43
CA LYS A 199 -8.72 -19.75 1.96
C LYS A 199 -8.22 -18.67 1.01
N HIS A 200 -7.15 -18.94 0.27
CA HIS A 200 -6.67 -18.06 -0.79
C HIS A 200 -7.74 -17.87 -1.88
N SER A 201 -8.39 -18.94 -2.33
CA SER A 201 -9.48 -18.87 -3.32
C SER A 201 -10.71 -18.11 -2.80
N GLU A 202 -11.04 -18.25 -1.51
CA GLU A 202 -12.09 -17.46 -0.86
C GLU A 202 -11.71 -15.98 -0.76
N ALA A 203 -10.47 -15.67 -0.36
CA ALA A 203 -9.94 -14.32 -0.32
C ALA A 203 -9.98 -13.67 -1.70
N THR A 204 -9.63 -14.40 -2.77
CA THR A 204 -9.74 -13.91 -4.16
C THR A 204 -11.16 -13.47 -4.49
N ARG A 205 -12.16 -14.31 -4.21
CA ARG A 205 -13.58 -13.99 -4.51
C ARG A 205 -14.07 -12.79 -3.69
N LEU A 206 -13.74 -12.75 -2.41
CA LEU A 206 -14.13 -11.65 -1.52
C LEU A 206 -13.48 -10.33 -1.95
N MET A 207 -12.17 -10.31 -2.19
CA MET A 207 -11.48 -9.11 -2.65
C MET A 207 -12.00 -8.64 -4.00
N ALA A 208 -12.25 -9.55 -4.95
CA ALA A 208 -12.86 -9.21 -6.23
C ALA A 208 -14.21 -8.53 -6.06
N HIS A 209 -15.06 -9.07 -5.15
CA HIS A 209 -16.36 -8.49 -4.84
C HIS A 209 -16.22 -7.09 -4.21
N LEU A 210 -15.37 -6.95 -3.20
CA LEU A 210 -15.15 -5.68 -2.51
C LEU A 210 -14.64 -4.61 -3.49
N ILE A 211 -13.60 -4.89 -4.27
CA ILE A 211 -13.05 -3.97 -5.28
C ILE A 211 -14.13 -3.58 -6.29
N SER A 212 -14.90 -4.56 -6.79
CA SER A 212 -15.97 -4.29 -7.75
C SER A 212 -17.06 -3.37 -7.17
N SER A 213 -17.34 -3.45 -5.86
CA SER A 213 -18.32 -2.59 -5.20
C SER A 213 -17.95 -1.10 -5.15
N TYR A 214 -16.66 -0.78 -5.31
CA TYR A 214 -16.13 0.58 -5.43
C TYR A 214 -16.05 1.06 -6.87
N CYS A 215 -16.02 0.14 -7.84
CA CYS A 215 -15.76 0.45 -9.22
C CYS A 215 -17.01 0.96 -9.94
N THR A 216 -16.95 2.17 -10.52
CA THR A 216 -18.10 2.77 -11.25
C THR A 216 -18.21 2.36 -12.73
N GLY A 217 -17.13 1.86 -13.31
CA GLY A 217 -17.05 1.26 -14.65
C GLY A 217 -16.48 -0.17 -14.64
N PRO A 218 -16.31 -0.82 -15.81
CA PRO A 218 -15.89 -2.22 -15.88
C PRO A 218 -14.44 -2.41 -15.41
N LEU A 219 -14.23 -3.42 -14.57
CA LEU A 219 -12.91 -3.98 -14.26
C LEU A 219 -12.72 -5.25 -15.11
N GLY A 220 -11.51 -5.49 -15.61
CA GLY A 220 -11.16 -6.72 -16.30
C GLY A 220 -11.03 -7.91 -15.35
N HIS A 221 -10.13 -8.84 -15.65
CA HIS A 221 -9.89 -9.99 -14.79
C HIS A 221 -9.14 -9.59 -13.52
N PHE A 222 -9.66 -10.03 -12.38
CA PHE A 222 -8.96 -9.99 -11.11
C PHE A 222 -8.22 -11.30 -10.85
N ARG A 223 -6.92 -11.20 -10.54
CA ARG A 223 -6.06 -12.31 -10.12
C ARG A 223 -5.41 -11.94 -8.80
N PHE A 224 -5.50 -12.83 -7.83
CA PHE A 224 -4.86 -12.68 -6.53
C PHE A 224 -3.85 -13.81 -6.34
N GLY A 225 -2.65 -13.47 -5.90
CA GLY A 225 -1.58 -14.42 -5.66
C GLY A 225 -0.73 -14.01 -4.46
N THR A 226 0.20 -14.89 -4.09
CA THR A 226 1.15 -14.64 -3.01
C THR A 226 2.58 -14.68 -3.53
N THR A 227 3.53 -14.21 -2.70
CA THR A 227 4.98 -14.32 -2.93
C THR A 227 5.44 -15.76 -3.17
N ALA A 228 4.71 -16.78 -2.73
CA ALA A 228 4.98 -18.18 -3.09
C ALA A 228 4.87 -18.48 -4.60
N SER A 229 4.30 -17.56 -5.39
CA SER A 229 4.28 -17.66 -6.85
C SER A 229 5.61 -17.24 -7.50
N ASP A 230 6.60 -16.82 -6.70
CA ASP A 230 7.92 -16.43 -7.19
C ASP A 230 8.62 -17.63 -7.88
N PRO A 231 9.23 -17.43 -9.07
CA PRO A 231 9.87 -18.52 -9.81
C PRO A 231 11.22 -18.96 -9.22
N GLY A 232 11.64 -18.37 -8.10
CA GLY A 232 12.90 -18.66 -7.40
C GLY A 232 13.99 -17.64 -7.69
N ASP A 233 13.74 -16.65 -8.56
CA ASP A 233 14.67 -15.56 -8.84
C ASP A 233 14.49 -14.37 -7.89
N LEU A 234 13.52 -14.45 -6.97
CA LEU A 234 13.13 -13.43 -5.97
C LEU A 234 12.55 -12.15 -6.58
N HIS A 235 12.06 -12.18 -7.81
CA HIS A 235 11.50 -10.99 -8.46
C HIS A 235 10.23 -10.51 -7.77
N ILE A 236 9.28 -11.41 -7.51
CA ILE A 236 8.03 -11.11 -6.84
C ILE A 236 8.31 -10.71 -5.39
N GLU A 237 9.24 -11.43 -4.75
CA GLU A 237 9.70 -11.15 -3.39
C GLU A 237 10.28 -9.74 -3.25
N ASP A 238 11.10 -9.29 -4.21
CA ASP A 238 11.62 -7.92 -4.18
C ASP A 238 10.50 -6.88 -4.41
N LEU A 239 9.59 -7.12 -5.35
CA LEU A 239 8.47 -6.17 -5.55
C LEU A 239 7.57 -6.08 -4.31
N ALA A 240 7.33 -7.18 -3.61
CA ALA A 240 6.60 -7.21 -2.35
C ALA A 240 7.38 -6.57 -1.18
N ALA A 241 8.71 -6.56 -1.23
CA ALA A 241 9.52 -5.90 -0.21
C ALA A 241 9.40 -4.36 -0.23
N VAL A 242 9.04 -3.74 -1.36
CA VAL A 242 8.86 -2.28 -1.44
C VAL A 242 7.75 -1.79 -0.48
N PRO A 243 6.51 -2.29 -0.55
CA PRO A 243 5.47 -1.93 0.43
C PRO A 243 5.81 -2.40 1.86
N ASP A 244 6.52 -3.51 2.07
CA ASP A 244 6.96 -3.94 3.41
C ASP A 244 7.94 -2.96 4.06
N LEU A 245 8.91 -2.44 3.29
CA LEU A 245 9.83 -1.42 3.78
C LEU A 245 9.09 -0.15 4.21
N ALA A 246 8.12 0.31 3.42
CA ALA A 246 7.31 1.47 3.74
C ALA A 246 6.42 1.22 4.98
N ALA A 247 5.66 0.11 4.98
CA ALA A 247 4.77 -0.24 6.08
C ALA A 247 5.51 -0.46 7.39
N GLY A 248 6.61 -1.22 7.36
CA GLY A 248 7.44 -1.49 8.53
C GLY A 248 8.07 -0.23 9.11
N CYS A 249 8.59 0.65 8.25
CA CYS A 249 9.20 1.91 8.67
C CYS A 249 8.18 2.86 9.30
N LEU A 250 7.06 3.13 8.62
CA LEU A 250 6.02 4.00 9.12
C LEU A 250 5.36 3.45 10.40
N ASN A 251 5.17 2.13 10.48
CA ASN A 251 4.66 1.51 11.69
C ASN A 251 5.59 1.75 12.90
N GLN A 252 6.90 1.60 12.71
CA GLN A 252 7.86 1.87 13.79
C GLN A 252 7.83 3.34 14.19
N ILE A 253 7.89 4.26 13.23
CA ILE A 253 7.91 5.71 13.47
C ILE A 253 6.65 6.18 14.20
N LEU A 254 5.47 5.77 13.74
CA LEU A 254 4.20 6.18 14.34
C LEU A 254 4.02 5.60 15.75
N SER A 255 4.56 4.40 16.00
CA SER A 255 4.56 3.81 17.34
C SER A 255 5.48 4.58 18.30
N ASP A 256 6.64 5.04 17.81
CA ASP A 256 7.62 5.79 18.61
C ASP A 256 7.16 7.25 18.88
N MET A 257 6.52 7.90 17.90
CA MET A 257 6.11 9.32 18.00
C MET A 257 4.71 9.57 18.56
N SER A 258 3.82 8.58 18.53
CA SER A 258 2.44 8.75 19.01
C SER A 258 2.06 7.73 20.08
N PRO A 259 2.82 7.67 21.21
CA PRO A 259 2.53 6.72 22.28
C PRO A 259 1.21 7.03 23.00
N ASP A 260 0.79 8.31 23.02
CA ASP A 260 -0.48 8.73 23.60
C ASP A 260 -1.63 8.57 22.58
N PRO A 261 -2.68 7.78 22.88
CA PRO A 261 -3.88 7.65 22.05
C PRO A 261 -4.63 8.97 21.79
N ALA A 262 -4.39 10.01 22.59
CA ALA A 262 -4.97 11.35 22.38
C ALA A 262 -4.14 12.22 21.43
N SER A 263 -2.89 11.87 21.14
CA SER A 263 -2.04 12.63 20.22
C SER A 263 -2.52 12.48 18.78
N ARG A 264 -2.71 13.60 18.09
CA ARG A 264 -3.03 13.61 16.66
C ARG A 264 -1.76 13.43 15.84
N VAL A 265 -1.84 12.63 14.77
CA VAL A 265 -0.77 12.59 13.77
C VAL A 265 -0.71 13.94 13.06
N VAL A 266 0.51 14.46 12.89
CA VAL A 266 0.80 15.74 12.22
C VAL A 266 0.74 15.59 10.70
N GLU A 267 0.41 16.66 9.98
CA GLU A 267 0.42 16.68 8.50
C GLU A 267 1.84 16.56 7.92
N ARG A 268 2.85 17.04 8.66
CA ARG A 268 4.26 16.94 8.29
C ARG A 268 5.00 16.19 9.39
N LEU A 269 5.39 14.97 9.07
CA LEU A 269 6.13 14.09 9.97
C LEU A 269 7.62 14.37 9.82
N PHE A 270 8.13 15.27 10.66
CA PHE A 270 9.56 15.60 10.66
C PHE A 270 10.38 14.55 11.38
N ILE A 271 11.39 14.03 10.67
CA ILE A 271 12.34 13.06 11.19
C ILE A 271 13.73 13.65 11.03
N PRO A 272 14.39 14.09 12.12
CA PRO A 272 15.65 14.79 12.03
C PRO A 272 16.73 13.89 11.42
N SER A 273 17.37 14.40 10.37
CA SER A 273 18.55 13.79 9.77
C SER A 273 19.72 13.84 10.76
N GLY A 274 20.21 12.68 11.23
CA GLY A 274 21.44 12.60 12.03
C GLY A 274 21.28 12.50 13.56
N GLY A 275 20.07 12.31 14.08
CA GLY A 275 19.88 11.90 15.49
C GLY A 275 20.32 10.45 15.74
N ALA A 276 20.22 9.97 17.00
CA ALA A 276 20.44 8.56 17.38
C ALA A 276 19.33 7.61 16.85
N VAL A 277 18.93 7.79 15.59
CA VAL A 277 17.92 7.02 14.88
C VAL A 277 18.61 5.81 14.26
N HIS A 278 17.95 4.65 14.32
CA HIS A 278 18.46 3.40 13.77
C HIS A 278 18.78 3.58 12.26
N PRO A 279 19.96 3.16 11.73
CA PRO A 279 20.37 3.46 10.35
C PRO A 279 19.35 3.06 9.26
N LYS A 280 18.64 1.95 9.46
CA LYS A 280 17.57 1.50 8.56
C LYS A 280 16.39 2.48 8.48
N LEU A 281 16.01 3.09 9.61
CA LEU A 281 14.93 4.08 9.66
C LEU A 281 15.35 5.30 8.85
N THR A 282 16.54 5.84 9.10
CA THR A 282 17.06 7.01 8.38
C THR A 282 17.01 6.81 6.86
N GLN A 283 17.52 5.68 6.35
CA GLN A 283 17.53 5.41 4.92
C GLN A 283 16.11 5.36 4.32
N ILE A 284 15.19 4.64 4.96
CA ILE A 284 13.82 4.49 4.45
C ILE A 284 13.04 5.81 4.60
N THR A 285 13.25 6.58 5.67
CA THR A 285 12.57 7.88 5.83
C THR A 285 13.04 8.91 4.82
N THR A 286 14.34 8.94 4.53
CA THR A 286 14.87 9.80 3.46
C THR A 286 14.29 9.40 2.10
N TRP A 287 14.19 8.09 1.83
CA TRP A 287 13.54 7.60 0.62
C TRP A 287 12.04 7.96 0.56
N LEU A 288 11.30 7.83 1.67
CA LEU A 288 9.89 8.20 1.75
C LEU A 288 9.66 9.71 1.60
N ALA A 289 10.62 10.54 2.00
CA ALA A 289 10.58 11.99 1.85
C ALA A 289 10.91 12.46 0.42
N ALA A 290 11.65 11.65 -0.35
CA ALA A 290 12.03 11.99 -1.72
C ALA A 290 10.81 11.94 -2.66
N ASN A 291 10.48 13.09 -3.25
CA ASN A 291 9.34 13.27 -4.16
C ASN A 291 9.71 13.31 -5.65
N ALA A 292 11.00 13.24 -5.99
CA ALA A 292 11.51 13.33 -7.37
C ALA A 292 11.89 11.94 -7.93
N SER A 293 10.96 11.00 -7.88
CA SER A 293 11.13 9.61 -8.33
C SER A 293 9.99 9.18 -9.28
N ALA A 294 10.23 8.15 -10.09
CA ALA A 294 9.17 7.58 -10.92
C ALA A 294 8.10 6.88 -10.07
N LEU A 295 8.48 6.41 -8.89
CA LEU A 295 7.57 5.88 -7.88
C LEU A 295 7.05 7.04 -7.03
N THR A 296 5.81 7.45 -7.27
CA THR A 296 5.12 8.46 -6.45
C THR A 296 4.76 7.86 -5.09
N LYS A 297 4.96 8.61 -3.99
CA LYS A 297 4.73 8.13 -2.62
C LYS A 297 3.64 8.95 -1.94
N VAL A 298 2.60 8.29 -1.42
CA VAL A 298 1.47 8.92 -0.73
C VAL A 298 1.23 8.22 0.60
N ASN A 299 1.16 8.98 1.69
CA ASN A 299 0.87 8.44 3.01
C ASN A 299 -0.41 9.05 3.56
N VAL A 300 -1.33 8.20 4.01
CA VAL A 300 -2.64 8.58 4.53
C VAL A 300 -2.76 8.05 5.94
N VAL A 301 -3.27 8.85 6.86
CA VAL A 301 -3.64 8.43 8.21
C VAL A 301 -5.16 8.48 8.34
N VAL A 302 -5.72 7.40 8.90
CA VAL A 302 -7.10 7.32 9.36
C VAL A 302 -7.06 7.28 10.87
N ASP A 303 -7.41 8.39 11.52
CA ASP A 303 -7.22 8.60 12.95
C ASP A 303 -8.57 8.74 13.66
N GLU A 304 -8.81 7.92 14.68
CA GLU A 304 -10.01 8.01 15.53
C GLU A 304 -9.69 8.91 16.73
N SER A 305 -10.45 9.99 16.89
CA SER A 305 -10.33 10.90 18.03
C SER A 305 -11.68 11.09 18.73
N ALA A 306 -11.70 11.84 19.84
CA ALA A 306 -12.94 12.21 20.51
C ALA A 306 -13.94 12.95 19.59
N ASP A 307 -13.45 13.68 18.59
CA ASP A 307 -14.27 14.43 17.62
C ASP A 307 -14.73 13.54 16.44
N GLY A 308 -14.41 12.25 16.47
CA GLY A 308 -14.71 11.27 15.43
C GLY A 308 -13.50 10.84 14.59
N CYS A 309 -13.79 10.16 13.48
CA CYS A 309 -12.80 9.64 12.54
C CYS A 309 -12.37 10.72 11.55
N SER A 310 -11.07 10.97 11.45
CA SER A 310 -10.47 11.92 10.52
C SER A 310 -9.57 11.20 9.51
N VAL A 311 -9.50 11.73 8.29
CA VAL A 311 -8.59 11.23 7.25
C VAL A 311 -7.70 12.36 6.79
N ARG A 312 -6.39 12.14 6.81
CA ARG A 312 -5.40 13.16 6.45
C ARG A 312 -4.27 12.54 5.66
N ARG A 313 -3.69 13.32 4.75
CA ARG A 313 -2.42 12.98 4.12
C ARG A 313 -1.31 13.49 5.03
N PHE A 314 -0.23 12.73 5.16
CA PHE A 314 0.96 13.22 5.80
C PHE A 314 2.19 13.03 4.91
N THR A 315 3.14 13.94 5.03
CA THR A 315 4.41 13.88 4.32
C THR A 315 5.54 13.61 5.30
N VAL A 316 6.45 12.71 4.94
CA VAL A 316 7.71 12.55 5.68
C VAL A 316 8.64 13.67 5.22
N VAL A 317 9.19 14.43 6.16
CA VAL A 317 10.15 15.51 5.86
C VAL A 317 11.42 15.30 6.68
N THR A 318 12.57 15.47 6.03
CA THR A 318 13.89 15.28 6.65
C THR A 318 14.69 16.59 6.79
N ASP A 319 14.20 17.67 6.18
CA ASP A 319 14.73 19.03 6.28
C ASP A 319 13.78 19.92 7.07
N VAL A 320 14.30 20.60 8.09
CA VAL A 320 13.52 21.51 8.94
C VAL A 320 12.93 22.69 8.15
N ARG A 321 13.53 23.04 7.01
CA ARG A 321 13.04 24.11 6.12
C ARG A 321 11.75 23.72 5.38
N GLU A 322 11.38 22.44 5.41
CA GLU A 322 10.16 21.90 4.80
C GLU A 322 8.99 21.82 5.79
N LEU A 323 9.16 22.24 7.05
CA LEU A 323 8.10 22.38 8.05
C LEU A 323 7.31 23.69 7.86
#